data_AF-A0A7V6XLC5-F1
#
_entry.id   AF-A0A7V6XLC5-F1
#
_cell.length_a   1.000
_cell.length_b   1.000
_cell.length_c   1.000
_cell.angle_alpha   90.00
_cell.angle_beta   90.00
_cell.angle_gamma   90.00
#
_symmetry.space_group_name_H-M   'P 1'
#
loop_
_entity.id
_entity.type
_entity.pdbx_description
1 polymer ?
#
loop_
_entity_poly.entity_id
_entity_poly.type
_entity_poly.pdbx_seq_one_letter_code
_entity_poly.pdbx_strand_id
1 'polypeptide(L)'
;MPILSGGYCASINDVFEIRPKNLPPSDFLKKKREAMKLKSEYISGGRGKKTKFLSLYSDCNAWLAENYEDLRIDKETMEILDHVDARGIRHARVQNAKILYEGLKDNKLIKPLFDEDAMRCPLFVPVVIQNGQRDGIRRKLIENSIYCPIHWPQPRAGCLSNLYEFELSLICDQRYVEKDMKRILSVLCD
;
A
#
# COMPACT_ATOMS: atom_id res chain seq x y z
N MET A 1 -4.82 -1.53 7.86
CA MET A 1 -4.86 -1.35 9.32
C MET A 1 -4.73 0.14 9.63
N PRO A 2 -5.73 0.78 10.24
CA PRO A 2 -5.62 2.17 10.68
C PRO A 2 -4.76 2.22 11.96
N ILE A 3 -3.66 2.96 11.95
CA ILE A 3 -2.85 3.24 13.15
C ILE A 3 -2.89 4.75 13.43
N LEU A 4 -3.07 5.15 14.69
CA LEU A 4 -3.20 6.56 15.06
C LEU A 4 -1.84 7.25 15.14
N SER A 5 -0.82 6.57 15.66
CA SER A 5 0.52 7.14 15.83
C SER A 5 1.60 6.06 15.80
N GLY A 6 2.87 6.49 15.79
CA GLY A 6 4.02 5.60 15.93
C GLY A 6 4.39 4.83 14.66
N GLY A 7 5.32 3.90 14.84
CA GLY A 7 5.87 3.05 13.81
C GLY A 7 6.63 1.88 14.42
N TYR A 8 7.16 1.01 13.57
CA TYR A 8 7.95 -0.15 13.99
C TYR A 8 9.40 0.01 13.54
N CYS A 9 10.32 -0.22 14.46
CA CYS A 9 11.76 -0.24 14.19
C CYS A 9 12.35 -1.51 14.80
N ALA A 10 13.19 -2.22 14.05
CA ALA A 10 13.81 -3.45 14.48
C ALA A 10 15.25 -3.54 13.94
N SER A 11 16.15 -4.11 14.75
CA SER A 11 17.48 -4.54 14.34
C SER A 11 17.65 -6.02 14.69
N ILE A 12 18.38 -6.74 13.83
CA ILE A 12 18.72 -8.15 14.05
C ILE A 12 19.96 -8.26 14.93
N ASN A 13 20.90 -7.32 14.77
CA ASN A 13 22.24 -7.40 15.36
C ASN A 13 22.45 -6.43 16.53
N ASP A 14 21.61 -5.40 16.65
CA ASP A 14 21.82 -4.30 17.59
C ASP A 14 20.63 -4.10 18.53
N VAL A 15 20.92 -3.50 19.68
CA VAL A 15 19.91 -3.04 20.63
C VAL A 15 19.76 -1.54 20.50
N PHE A 16 18.51 -1.06 20.44
CA PHE A 16 18.24 0.38 20.47
C PHE A 16 18.57 0.97 21.84
N GLU A 17 19.57 1.86 21.88
CA GLU A 17 19.97 2.59 23.09
C GLU A 17 18.93 3.64 23.50
N ILE A 18 18.30 4.27 22.52
CA ILE A 18 17.31 5.33 22.73
C ILE A 18 15.91 4.73 22.60
N ARG A 19 15.11 4.91 23.65
CA ARG A 19 13.68 4.60 23.62
C ARG A 19 12.89 5.88 23.79
N PRO A 20 11.95 6.19 22.88
CA PRO A 20 11.08 7.33 23.04
C PRO A 20 10.36 7.28 24.38
N LYS A 21 10.14 8.42 25.01
CA LYS A 21 9.53 8.48 26.35
C LYS A 21 8.14 9.11 26.35
N ASN A 22 7.90 10.08 25.47
CA ASN A 22 6.69 10.88 25.50
C ASN A 22 5.58 10.23 24.69
N LEU A 23 4.33 10.51 25.05
CA LEU A 23 3.18 10.13 24.21
C LEU A 23 2.81 11.29 23.28
N PRO A 24 2.25 11.01 22.09
CA PRO A 24 1.64 12.04 21.27
C PRO A 24 0.52 12.74 22.05
N PRO A 25 0.32 14.06 21.88
CA PRO A 25 -0.73 14.80 22.56
C PRO A 25 -2.12 14.19 22.30
N SER A 26 -2.99 14.24 23.31
CA SER A 26 -4.35 13.70 23.20
C SER A 26 -5.14 14.30 22.04
N ASP A 27 -4.92 15.59 21.76
CA ASP A 27 -5.65 16.31 20.73
C ASP A 27 -5.21 15.89 19.33
N PHE A 28 -3.93 15.57 19.15
CA PHE A 28 -3.43 14.94 17.93
C PHE A 28 -4.11 13.58 17.71
N LEU A 29 -4.13 12.72 18.73
CA LEU A 29 -4.73 11.39 18.64
C LEU A 29 -6.24 11.45 18.35
N LYS A 30 -6.98 12.35 19.02
CA LYS A 30 -8.41 12.59 18.77
C LYS A 30 -8.66 13.06 17.35
N LYS A 31 -7.89 14.05 16.87
CA LYS A 31 -8.00 14.58 15.51
C LYS A 31 -7.73 13.50 14.46
N LYS A 32 -6.69 12.69 14.66
CA LYS A 32 -6.36 11.56 13.78
C LYS A 32 -7.47 10.52 13.74
N ARG A 33 -8.04 10.17 14.90
CA ARG A 33 -9.17 9.23 15.00
C ARG A 33 -10.41 9.74 14.28
N GLU A 34 -10.75 11.02 14.43
CA GLU A 34 -11.86 11.65 13.70
C GLU A 34 -11.62 11.59 12.18
N ALA A 35 -10.41 11.92 11.72
CA ALA A 35 -10.06 11.85 10.30
C ALA A 35 -10.23 10.43 9.73
N MET A 36 -9.83 9.40 10.49
CA MET A 36 -10.01 8.00 10.12
C MET A 36 -11.47 7.59 10.06
N LYS A 37 -12.26 7.95 11.07
CA LYS A 37 -13.70 7.67 11.11
C LYS A 37 -14.43 8.29 9.92
N LEU A 38 -14.23 9.58 9.67
CA LEU A 38 -14.86 10.30 8.56
C LEU A 38 -14.46 9.74 7.20
N LYS A 39 -13.19 9.34 7.02
CA LYS A 39 -12.74 8.67 5.79
C LYS A 39 -13.44 7.32 5.61
N SER A 40 -13.60 6.54 6.69
CA SER A 40 -14.27 5.24 6.65
C SER A 40 -15.74 5.37 6.27
N GLU A 41 -16.47 6.33 6.84
CA GLU A 41 -17.87 6.63 6.53
C GLU A 41 -18.06 7.07 5.06
N TYR A 42 -17.11 7.87 4.56
CA TYR A 42 -17.11 8.31 3.16
C TYR A 42 -16.88 7.15 2.19
N ILE A 43 -15.89 6.28 2.44
CA ILE A 43 -15.58 5.15 1.56
C ILE A 43 -16.70 4.11 1.58
N SER A 44 -17.27 3.82 2.75
CA SER A 44 -18.23 2.72 2.90
C SER A 44 -19.66 3.08 2.49
N GLY A 45 -20.03 4.36 2.54
CA GLY A 45 -21.42 4.77 2.29
C GLY A 45 -21.59 6.15 1.66
N GLY A 46 -20.52 6.75 1.12
CA GLY A 46 -20.58 8.07 0.48
C GLY A 46 -20.96 9.21 1.43
N ARG A 47 -20.94 8.99 2.75
CA ARG A 47 -21.38 9.96 3.74
C ARG A 47 -20.29 10.98 4.04
N GLY A 48 -20.69 12.25 4.22
CA GLY A 48 -19.79 13.33 4.60
C GLY A 48 -19.03 13.96 3.43
N LYS A 49 -18.12 14.89 3.75
CA LYS A 49 -17.34 15.66 2.76
C LYS A 49 -15.89 15.18 2.72
N LYS A 50 -15.41 14.79 1.54
CA LYS A 50 -14.00 14.40 1.31
C LYS A 50 -13.01 15.43 1.84
N THR A 51 -13.30 16.71 1.62
CA THR A 51 -12.46 17.83 2.08
C THR A 51 -12.29 17.90 3.59
N LYS A 52 -13.30 17.48 4.37
CA LYS A 52 -13.26 17.54 5.84
C LYS A 52 -12.17 16.63 6.41
N PHE A 53 -12.20 15.34 6.09
CA PHE A 53 -11.19 14.43 6.63
C PHE A 53 -9.80 14.69 6.04
N LEU A 54 -9.70 15.16 4.80
CA LEU A 54 -8.43 15.54 4.19
C LEU A 54 -7.78 16.72 4.94
N SER A 55 -8.56 17.73 5.33
CA SER A 55 -8.06 18.83 6.16
C SER A 55 -7.55 18.33 7.51
N LEU A 56 -8.29 17.45 8.20
CA LEU A 56 -7.82 16.88 9.47
C LEU A 56 -6.52 16.07 9.31
N TYR A 57 -6.37 15.30 8.23
CA TYR A 57 -5.11 14.63 7.92
C TYR A 57 -3.98 15.62 7.64
N SER A 58 -4.26 16.70 6.90
CA SER A 58 -3.28 17.75 6.60
C SER A 58 -2.74 18.37 7.89
N ASP A 59 -3.63 18.75 8.81
CA ASP A 59 -3.25 19.29 10.11
C ASP A 59 -2.39 18.30 10.92
N CYS A 60 -2.80 17.03 10.99
CA CYS A 60 -2.05 16.02 11.72
C CYS A 60 -0.65 15.82 11.11
N ASN A 61 -0.56 15.79 9.78
CA ASN A 61 0.72 15.60 9.09
C ASN A 61 1.65 16.81 9.28
N ALA A 62 1.11 18.03 9.26
CA ALA A 62 1.87 19.25 9.54
C ALA A 62 2.43 19.23 10.96
N TRP A 63 1.58 18.91 11.95
CA TRP A 63 2.03 18.77 13.33
C TRP A 63 3.10 17.68 13.48
N LEU A 64 2.91 16.51 12.87
CA LEU A 64 3.87 15.41 12.94
C LEU A 64 5.22 15.79 12.31
N ALA A 65 5.22 16.54 11.20
CA ALA A 65 6.46 16.97 10.55
C ALA A 65 7.35 17.82 11.47
N GLU A 66 6.74 18.56 12.40
CA GLU A 66 7.45 19.42 13.36
C GLU A 66 7.70 18.74 14.72
N ASN A 67 6.99 17.65 15.04
CA ASN A 67 6.94 17.06 16.38
C ASN A 67 7.10 15.53 16.38
N TYR A 68 7.83 14.93 15.43
CA TYR A 68 7.96 13.47 15.32
C TYR A 68 8.95 12.83 16.31
N GLU A 69 9.81 13.63 16.95
CA GLU A 69 10.92 13.15 17.78
C GLU A 69 10.48 12.78 19.21
N ASP A 70 11.16 11.79 19.81
CA ASP A 70 10.93 11.29 21.18
C ASP A 70 9.47 10.92 21.51
N LEU A 71 8.69 10.52 20.51
CA LEU A 71 7.32 10.02 20.68
C LEU A 71 7.23 8.50 20.64
N ARG A 72 6.60 7.93 21.66
CA ARG A 72 6.15 6.54 21.72
C ARG A 72 4.88 6.36 20.91
N ILE A 73 4.65 5.13 20.49
CA ILE A 73 3.36 4.68 19.97
C ILE A 73 2.28 4.74 21.07
N ASP A 74 1.08 5.21 20.70
CA ASP A 74 -0.05 5.27 21.62
C ASP A 74 -0.63 3.86 21.94
N LYS A 75 -1.39 3.78 23.04
CA LYS A 75 -1.96 2.52 23.54
C LYS A 75 -2.95 1.87 22.57
N GLU A 76 -3.82 2.65 21.93
CA GLU A 76 -4.81 2.11 20.99
C GLU A 76 -4.12 1.54 19.75
N THR A 77 -3.10 2.23 19.24
CA THR A 77 -2.29 1.67 18.15
C THR A 77 -1.58 0.40 18.58
N MET A 78 -1.00 0.33 19.78
CA MET A 78 -0.38 -0.90 20.29
C MET A 78 -1.37 -2.05 20.36
N GLU A 79 -2.56 -1.82 20.93
CA GLU A 79 -3.62 -2.83 20.97
C GLU A 79 -4.00 -3.30 19.57
N ILE A 80 -4.10 -2.39 18.59
CA ILE A 80 -4.36 -2.75 17.19
C ILE A 80 -3.25 -3.65 16.65
N LEU A 81 -1.98 -3.29 16.86
CA LEU A 81 -0.82 -4.06 16.38
C LEU A 81 -0.72 -5.45 17.00
N ASP A 82 -1.02 -5.57 18.31
CA ASP A 82 -0.97 -6.84 19.04
C ASP A 82 -2.01 -7.86 18.55
N HIS A 83 -3.09 -7.39 17.92
CA HIS A 83 -4.16 -8.25 17.38
C HIS A 83 -4.07 -8.46 15.86
N VAL A 84 -2.98 -8.04 15.23
CA VAL A 84 -2.79 -8.24 13.78
C VAL A 84 -2.51 -9.70 13.47
N ASP A 85 -3.35 -10.31 12.65
CA ASP A 85 -3.06 -11.62 12.06
C ASP A 85 -2.04 -11.51 10.92
N ALA A 86 -0.76 -11.38 11.28
CA ALA A 86 0.34 -11.29 10.31
C ALA A 86 0.43 -12.52 9.41
N ARG A 87 0.05 -13.71 9.91
CA ARG A 87 0.06 -14.96 9.13
C ARG A 87 -1.05 -14.94 8.08
N GLY A 88 -2.26 -14.55 8.47
CA GLY A 88 -3.38 -14.36 7.54
C GLY A 88 -3.09 -13.31 6.47
N ILE A 89 -2.50 -12.17 6.85
CA ILE A 89 -2.07 -11.12 5.91
C ILE A 89 -1.09 -11.68 4.88
N ARG A 90 -0.05 -12.39 5.35
CA ARG A 90 0.94 -13.01 4.46
C ARG A 90 0.30 -14.03 3.54
N HIS A 91 -0.55 -14.90 4.09
CA HIS A 91 -1.23 -15.93 3.32
C HIS A 91 -2.08 -15.33 2.20
N ALA A 92 -2.93 -14.33 2.51
CA ALA A 92 -3.76 -13.66 1.54
C ALA A 92 -2.93 -13.00 0.42
N ARG A 93 -1.83 -12.32 0.76
CA ARG A 93 -0.93 -11.70 -0.23
C ARG A 93 -0.30 -12.71 -1.17
N VAL A 94 0.18 -13.84 -0.63
CA VAL A 94 0.78 -14.92 -1.43
C VAL A 94 -0.27 -15.57 -2.33
N GLN A 95 -1.47 -15.87 -1.82
CA GLN A 95 -2.55 -16.45 -2.63
C GLN A 95 -2.99 -15.51 -3.75
N ASN A 96 -3.16 -14.22 -3.45
CA ASN A 96 -3.52 -13.21 -4.44
C ASN A 96 -2.46 -13.09 -5.53
N ALA A 97 -1.17 -13.05 -5.16
CA ALA A 97 -0.09 -13.03 -6.13
C ALA A 97 -0.08 -14.28 -7.00
N LYS A 98 -0.24 -15.47 -6.41
CA LYS A 98 -0.27 -16.74 -7.14
C LYS A 98 -1.34 -16.76 -8.24
N ILE A 99 -2.55 -16.29 -7.94
CA ILE A 99 -3.63 -16.18 -8.95
C ILE A 99 -3.19 -15.28 -10.13
N LEU A 100 -2.53 -14.15 -9.85
CA LEU A 100 -2.02 -13.26 -10.90
C LEU A 100 -0.91 -13.91 -11.72
N TYR A 101 0.02 -14.63 -11.09
CA TYR A 101 1.09 -15.37 -11.77
C TYR A 101 0.53 -16.46 -12.70
N GLU A 102 -0.40 -17.27 -12.19
CA GLU A 102 -1.07 -18.31 -12.98
C GLU A 102 -1.83 -17.72 -14.17
N GLY A 103 -2.57 -16.63 -13.96
CA GLY A 103 -3.33 -15.96 -15.03
C GLY A 103 -2.48 -15.27 -16.09
N LEU A 104 -1.22 -14.94 -15.78
CA LEU A 104 -0.29 -14.28 -16.71
C LEU A 104 0.70 -15.24 -17.37
N LYS A 105 0.74 -16.51 -16.98
CA LYS A 105 1.72 -17.50 -17.43
C LYS A 105 1.91 -17.51 -18.96
N ASP A 106 0.79 -17.55 -19.69
CA ASP A 106 0.77 -17.63 -21.15
C ASP A 106 0.55 -16.27 -21.84
N ASN A 107 0.46 -15.17 -21.08
CA ASN A 107 0.28 -13.83 -21.64
C ASN A 107 1.55 -13.39 -22.38
N LYS A 108 1.45 -13.00 -23.66
CA LYS A 108 2.61 -12.61 -24.49
C LYS A 108 3.04 -11.15 -24.29
N LEU A 109 2.13 -10.28 -23.85
CA LEU A 109 2.35 -8.84 -23.74
C LEU A 109 2.80 -8.41 -22.34
N ILE A 110 2.31 -9.11 -21.31
CA ILE A 110 2.46 -8.76 -19.90
C ILE A 110 3.16 -9.92 -19.21
N LYS A 111 4.35 -9.67 -18.67
CA LYS A 111 5.15 -10.68 -17.98
C LYS A 111 5.51 -10.23 -16.56
N PRO A 112 5.41 -11.10 -15.54
CA PRO A 112 5.97 -10.81 -14.23
C PRO A 112 7.47 -10.50 -14.33
N LEU A 113 7.92 -9.50 -13.57
CA LEU A 113 9.33 -9.08 -13.56
C LEU A 113 10.23 -10.09 -12.82
N PHE A 114 9.66 -10.82 -11.86
CA PHE A 114 10.36 -11.80 -11.03
C PHE A 114 9.60 -13.12 -11.03
N ASP A 115 10.31 -14.23 -10.78
CA ASP A 115 9.69 -15.54 -10.58
C ASP A 115 8.79 -15.56 -9.34
N GLU A 116 7.75 -16.41 -9.37
CA GLU A 116 6.79 -16.57 -8.25
C GLU A 116 7.50 -16.96 -6.95
N ASP A 117 8.47 -17.87 -7.03
CA ASP A 117 9.20 -18.40 -5.86
C ASP A 117 10.06 -17.34 -5.15
N ALA A 118 10.42 -16.25 -5.85
CA ALA A 118 11.13 -15.14 -5.23
C ALA A 118 10.21 -14.30 -4.31
N MET A 119 8.89 -14.42 -4.45
CA MET A 119 7.89 -13.58 -3.79
C MET A 119 7.33 -14.20 -2.51
N ARG A 120 8.08 -14.09 -1.40
CA ARG A 120 7.65 -14.66 -0.10
C ARG A 120 6.45 -13.96 0.56
N CYS A 121 6.26 -12.67 0.35
CA CYS A 121 5.12 -11.88 0.86
C CYS A 121 5.05 -10.57 0.05
N PRO A 122 4.60 -10.64 -1.21
CA PRO A 122 4.69 -9.51 -2.12
C PRO A 122 3.84 -8.34 -1.64
N LEU A 123 4.38 -7.13 -1.76
CA LEU A 123 3.60 -5.90 -1.61
C LEU A 123 2.80 -5.61 -2.89
N PHE A 124 3.40 -5.94 -4.04
CA PHE A 124 2.83 -5.86 -5.38
C PHE A 124 3.36 -7.02 -6.22
N VAL A 125 2.69 -7.33 -7.33
CA VAL A 125 3.23 -8.18 -8.41
C VAL A 125 3.69 -7.25 -9.54
N PRO A 126 4.99 -6.91 -9.62
CA PRO A 126 5.50 -6.06 -10.70
C PRO A 126 5.50 -6.83 -12.02
N VAL A 127 4.95 -6.20 -13.06
CA VAL A 127 4.90 -6.74 -14.42
C VAL A 127 5.55 -5.78 -15.41
N VAL A 128 6.16 -6.33 -16.45
CA VAL A 128 6.67 -5.60 -17.61
C VAL A 128 5.65 -5.72 -18.72
N ILE A 129 5.24 -4.58 -19.26
CA ILE A 129 4.30 -4.48 -20.38
C ILE A 129 5.07 -4.06 -21.62
N GLN A 130 5.07 -4.91 -22.64
CA GLN A 130 5.85 -4.70 -23.87
C GLN A 130 5.16 -3.70 -24.84
N ASN A 131 5.87 -3.34 -25.91
CA ASN A 131 5.36 -2.56 -27.04
C ASN A 131 4.75 -1.19 -26.68
N GLY A 132 5.23 -0.57 -25.61
CA GLY A 132 4.75 0.75 -25.16
C GLY A 132 3.29 0.77 -24.68
N GLN A 133 2.70 -0.39 -24.37
CA GLN A 133 1.27 -0.49 -24.01
C GLN A 133 0.98 -0.19 -22.53
N ARG A 134 2.02 0.05 -21.70
CA ARG A 134 1.91 0.21 -20.24
C ARG A 134 0.87 1.26 -19.85
N ASP A 135 0.98 2.48 -20.41
CA ASP A 135 0.08 3.58 -20.06
C ASP A 135 -1.36 3.36 -20.55
N GLY A 136 -1.52 2.69 -21.69
CA GLY A 136 -2.83 2.31 -22.23
C GLY A 136 -3.52 1.29 -21.32
N ILE A 137 -2.81 0.23 -20.93
CA ILE A 137 -3.32 -0.79 -20.00
C ILE A 137 -3.63 -0.18 -18.63
N ARG A 138 -2.75 0.68 -18.11
CA ARG A 138 -3.00 1.37 -16.84
C ARG A 138 -4.26 2.23 -16.90
N ARG A 139 -4.50 2.93 -18.02
CA ARG A 139 -5.72 3.72 -18.22
C ARG A 139 -6.96 2.83 -18.23
N LYS A 140 -6.93 1.70 -18.95
CA LYS A 140 -8.01 0.71 -18.98
C LYS A 140 -8.33 0.15 -17.58
N LEU A 141 -7.30 -0.13 -16.78
CA LEU A 141 -7.48 -0.52 -15.38
C LEU A 141 -8.17 0.58 -14.57
N ILE A 142 -7.74 1.85 -14.72
CA ILE A 142 -8.34 3.01 -14.03
C ILE A 142 -9.81 3.21 -14.42
N GLU A 143 -10.15 3.09 -15.70
CA GLU A 143 -11.53 3.15 -16.21
C GLU A 143 -12.39 2.05 -15.58
N ASN A 144 -11.79 0.89 -15.33
CA ASN A 144 -12.40 -0.21 -14.61
C ASN A 144 -12.25 -0.09 -13.08
N SER A 145 -11.90 1.09 -12.52
CA SER A 145 -11.72 1.32 -11.08
C SER A 145 -10.69 0.38 -10.40
N ILE A 146 -9.63 0.01 -11.12
CA ILE A 146 -8.48 -0.75 -10.66
C ILE A 146 -7.25 0.16 -10.71
N TYR A 147 -6.71 0.51 -9.55
CA TYR A 147 -5.68 1.54 -9.45
C TYR A 147 -4.31 0.90 -9.18
N CYS A 148 -3.64 0.47 -10.25
CA CYS A 148 -2.28 -0.05 -10.18
C CYS A 148 -1.24 1.09 -10.24
N PRO A 149 -0.34 1.19 -9.24
CA PRO A 149 0.72 2.19 -9.23
C PRO A 149 1.86 1.84 -10.19
N ILE A 150 2.67 2.85 -10.50
CA ILE A 150 3.97 2.71 -11.18
C ILE A 150 5.03 2.98 -10.12
N HIS A 151 5.99 2.07 -9.93
CA HIS A 151 7.07 2.23 -8.95
C HIS A 151 8.43 2.17 -9.64
N TRP A 152 9.27 3.20 -9.58
CA TRP A 152 9.14 4.56 -9.01
C TRP A 152 9.25 5.59 -10.15
N PRO A 153 9.04 6.90 -9.97
CA PRO A 153 9.42 7.85 -11.01
C PRO A 153 10.91 7.72 -11.34
N GLN A 154 11.27 7.92 -12.62
CA GLN A 154 12.67 7.90 -13.05
C GLN A 154 13.46 8.98 -12.28
N PRO A 155 14.54 8.62 -11.57
CA PRO A 155 15.31 9.59 -10.81
C PRO A 155 16.07 10.52 -11.75
N ARG A 156 16.22 11.79 -11.33
CA ARG A 156 16.93 12.83 -12.10
C ARG A 156 18.44 12.58 -12.23
N ALA A 157 18.97 11.53 -11.62
CA ALA A 157 20.40 11.21 -11.54
C ALA A 157 20.95 10.46 -12.78
N GLY A 158 20.41 10.69 -13.97
CA GLY A 158 20.90 10.05 -15.20
C GLY A 158 20.73 8.53 -15.23
N CYS A 159 19.64 8.01 -14.68
CA CYS A 159 19.38 6.57 -14.69
C CYS A 159 19.03 6.08 -16.10
N LEU A 160 19.83 5.14 -16.62
CA LEU A 160 19.68 4.55 -17.96
C LEU A 160 18.69 3.38 -18.01
N SER A 161 18.04 3.03 -16.89
CA SER A 161 17.07 1.93 -16.86
C SER A 161 15.80 2.33 -17.61
N ASN A 162 15.34 1.45 -18.49
CA ASN A 162 14.08 1.58 -19.21
C ASN A 162 12.89 0.99 -18.45
N LEU A 163 13.11 0.40 -17.27
CA LEU A 163 12.06 -0.24 -16.47
C LEU A 163 10.90 0.72 -16.14
N TYR A 164 11.19 2.01 -15.98
CA TYR A 164 10.22 3.06 -15.69
C TYR A 164 9.14 3.24 -16.78
N GLU A 165 9.46 2.86 -18.01
CA GLU A 165 8.56 2.94 -19.18
C GLU A 165 7.62 1.72 -19.25
N PHE A 166 8.08 0.57 -18.76
CA PHE A 166 7.41 -0.72 -18.97
C PHE A 166 6.77 -1.32 -17.72
N GLU A 167 7.23 -0.93 -16.52
CA GLU A 167 6.75 -1.50 -15.26
C GLU A 167 5.34 -1.01 -14.90
N LEU A 168 4.55 -1.94 -14.40
CA LEU A 168 3.31 -1.68 -13.69
C LEU A 168 3.21 -2.62 -12.47
N SER A 169 2.85 -2.08 -11.32
CA SER A 169 2.70 -2.86 -10.09
C SER A 169 1.25 -3.32 -9.91
N LEU A 170 0.97 -4.61 -10.13
CA LEU A 170 -0.34 -5.18 -9.88
C LEU A 170 -0.59 -5.31 -8.36
N ILE A 171 -1.84 -5.07 -7.94
CA ILE A 171 -2.22 -5.11 -6.53
C ILE A 171 -2.47 -6.56 -6.10
N CYS A 172 -1.83 -6.99 -5.01
CA CYS A 172 -2.06 -8.30 -4.38
C CYS A 172 -2.28 -8.20 -2.85
N ASP A 173 -2.59 -7.00 -2.34
CA ASP A 173 -2.73 -6.74 -0.91
C ASP A 173 -3.86 -7.58 -0.27
N GLN A 174 -3.73 -7.89 1.03
CA GLN A 174 -4.64 -8.76 1.78
C GLN A 174 -6.10 -8.27 1.85
N ARG A 175 -6.36 -7.00 1.52
CA ARG A 175 -7.72 -6.43 1.51
C ARG A 175 -8.54 -6.91 0.32
N TYR A 176 -7.89 -7.48 -0.68
CA TYR A 176 -8.51 -7.99 -1.90
C TYR A 176 -8.70 -9.50 -1.80
N VAL A 177 -9.72 -10.00 -2.49
CA VAL A 177 -10.04 -11.42 -2.56
C VAL A 177 -9.75 -11.98 -3.95
N GLU A 178 -9.85 -13.30 -4.11
CA GLU A 178 -9.66 -14.01 -5.38
C GLU A 178 -10.47 -13.38 -6.54
N LYS A 179 -11.72 -12.98 -6.28
CA LYS A 179 -12.58 -12.32 -7.28
C LYS A 179 -11.95 -11.03 -7.83
N ASP A 180 -11.25 -10.27 -6.99
CA ASP A 180 -10.57 -9.05 -7.42
C ASP A 180 -9.37 -9.36 -8.31
N MET A 181 -8.61 -10.41 -8.00
CA MET A 181 -7.48 -10.84 -8.84
C MET A 181 -7.96 -11.31 -10.22
N LYS A 182 -9.05 -12.08 -10.26
CA LYS A 182 -9.69 -12.50 -11.52
C LYS A 182 -10.19 -11.31 -12.35
N ARG A 183 -10.71 -10.27 -11.68
CA ARG A 183 -11.13 -9.03 -12.34
C ARG A 183 -9.95 -8.24 -12.90
N ILE A 184 -8.80 -8.21 -12.20
CA ILE A 184 -7.57 -7.63 -12.75
C ILE A 184 -7.20 -8.38 -14.04
N LEU A 185 -7.15 -9.72 -13.98
CA LEU A 185 -6.79 -10.55 -15.13
C LEU A 185 -7.73 -10.38 -16.32
N SER A 186 -9.04 -10.29 -16.10
CA SER A 186 -9.99 -10.07 -17.20
C SER A 186 -9.68 -8.76 -17.93
N VAL A 187 -9.51 -7.65 -17.19
CA VAL A 187 -9.20 -6.35 -17.80
C VAL A 187 -7.86 -6.34 -18.53
N LEU A 188 -6.87 -7.08 -18.03
CA LEU A 188 -5.55 -7.21 -18.65
C LEU A 188 -5.55 -8.06 -19.94
N CYS A 189 -6.44 -9.04 -20.04
CA CYS A 189 -6.49 -10.01 -21.14
C CYS A 189 -7.61 -9.75 -22.17
N ASP A 190 -8.54 -8.86 -21.86
CA ASP A 190 -9.54 -8.30 -22.79
C ASP A 190 -8.88 -7.46 -23.90
#